data_AF-A0A6P0RFZ8-F1
#
_entry.id   AF-A0A6P0RFZ8-F1
#
_cell.length_a   1.000
_cell.length_b   1.000
_cell.length_c   1.000
_cell.angle_alpha   90.00
_cell.angle_beta   90.00
_cell.angle_gamma   90.00
#
_symmetry.space_group_name_H-M   'P 1'
#
loop_
_entity.id
_entity.type
_entity.pdbx_description
1 polymer ?
#
loop_
_entity_poly.entity_id
_entity_poly.type
_entity_poly.pdbx_seq_one_letter_code
_entity_poly.pdbx_strand_id
1 'polypeptide(L)'
;MTKVNQEKFAVNMPNFLELPERKSKPRNTGITNVIDRGIGLRQAQDLLEIAANFIDVIKLGWGTSNVTQNLSEKISLYQSFGINVCFSGTLFEVVVLQNKFDEFWKYLQKFNLNYVEVSTGSINLPLDEKCRYIEALARDFVV
;
A
#
# COMPACT_ATOMS: atom_id res chain seq x y z
N MET A 1 1.54 -21.75 5.58
CA MET A 1 0.40 -20.90 5.18
C MET A 1 -0.72 -21.07 6.20
N THR A 2 -0.70 -20.28 7.27
CA THR A 2 -1.78 -20.27 8.25
C THR A 2 -2.87 -19.38 7.69
N LYS A 3 -4.02 -19.95 7.31
CA LYS A 3 -5.19 -19.16 6.94
C LYS A 3 -5.53 -18.31 8.15
N VAL A 4 -5.32 -16.99 8.08
CA VAL A 4 -5.83 -16.05 9.07
C VAL A 4 -7.34 -16.23 9.07
N ASN A 5 -7.87 -16.73 10.18
CA ASN A 5 -9.27 -17.12 10.30
C ASN A 5 -10.11 -15.85 10.13
N GLN A 6 -10.77 -15.68 8.98
CA GLN A 6 -11.52 -14.46 8.65
C GLN A 6 -12.62 -14.14 9.69
N GLU A 7 -13.09 -15.16 10.42
CA GLU A 7 -14.04 -15.02 11.53
C GLU A 7 -13.47 -14.24 12.73
N LYS A 8 -12.15 -14.24 12.97
CA LYS A 8 -11.55 -13.59 14.15
C LYS A 8 -11.69 -12.08 14.16
N PHE A 9 -11.98 -11.46 13.01
CA PHE A 9 -12.02 -10.01 12.87
C PHE A 9 -13.41 -9.48 12.52
N ALA A 10 -14.48 -10.28 12.63
CA ALA A 10 -15.83 -9.81 12.36
C ALA A 10 -16.11 -8.52 13.17
N VAL A 11 -16.47 -7.44 12.48
CA VAL A 11 -16.72 -6.15 13.11
C VAL A 11 -18.03 -6.27 13.90
N ASN A 12 -17.93 -6.29 15.23
CA ASN A 12 -19.10 -6.24 16.09
C ASN A 12 -19.53 -4.77 16.23
N MET A 13 -20.43 -4.33 15.36
CA MET A 13 -20.95 -2.96 15.40
C MET A 13 -21.93 -2.81 16.57
N PRO A 14 -21.87 -1.70 17.33
CA PRO A 14 -22.81 -1.45 18.42
C PRO A 14 -24.23 -1.32 17.87
N ASN A 15 -25.16 -2.09 18.43
CA ASN A 15 -26.57 -2.12 18.03
C ASN A 15 -27.42 -0.96 18.59
N PHE A 16 -26.85 -0.14 19.47
CA PHE A 16 -27.52 1.02 20.07
C PHE A 16 -27.28 2.32 19.30
N LEU A 17 -26.39 2.32 18.30
CA LEU A 17 -26.08 3.47 17.48
C LEU A 17 -26.62 3.28 16.06
N GLU A 18 -27.24 4.32 15.52
CA GLU A 18 -27.50 4.43 14.09
C GLU A 18 -26.20 4.84 13.39
N LEU A 19 -25.61 3.92 12.62
CA LEU A 19 -24.34 4.14 11.93
C LEU A 19 -24.55 4.12 10.41
N PRO A 20 -23.81 4.94 9.64
CA PRO A 20 -23.84 4.87 8.18
C PRO A 20 -23.41 3.49 7.67
N GLU A 21 -24.00 3.05 6.55
CA GLU A 21 -23.52 1.86 5.86
C GLU A 21 -22.08 2.03 5.40
N ARG A 22 -21.26 0.99 5.60
CA ARG A 22 -19.91 0.89 5.07
C ARG A 22 -19.80 -0.37 4.22
N LYS A 23 -19.24 -0.25 3.02
CA LYS A 23 -18.96 -1.40 2.17
C LYS A 23 -17.94 -2.35 2.83
N SER A 24 -18.15 -3.65 2.65
CA SER A 24 -17.18 -4.68 3.00
C SER A 24 -16.00 -4.67 2.02
N LYS A 25 -14.90 -5.33 2.40
CA LYS A 25 -13.80 -5.58 1.48
C LYS A 25 -14.16 -6.68 0.46
N PRO A 26 -13.61 -6.65 -0.77
CA PRO A 26 -12.78 -5.58 -1.35
C PRO A 26 -13.62 -4.33 -1.68
N ARG A 27 -13.07 -3.14 -1.40
CA ARG A 27 -13.77 -1.86 -1.58
C ARG A 27 -13.38 -1.17 -2.88
N ASN A 28 -14.36 -0.56 -3.54
CA ASN A 28 -14.19 0.36 -4.66
C ASN A 28 -14.60 1.80 -4.30
N THR A 29 -15.18 2.01 -3.12
CA THR A 29 -15.65 3.30 -2.59
C THR A 29 -15.41 3.32 -1.08
N GLY A 30 -15.20 4.51 -0.49
CA GLY A 30 -14.86 4.64 0.93
C GLY A 30 -13.53 3.97 1.30
N ILE A 31 -12.56 4.03 0.37
CA ILE A 31 -11.23 3.43 0.51
C ILE A 31 -10.42 4.19 1.57
N THR A 32 -9.80 3.45 2.48
CA THR A 32 -8.88 4.00 3.48
C THR A 32 -7.43 3.66 3.08
N ASN A 33 -6.64 4.71 2.82
CA ASN A 33 -5.19 4.61 2.66
C ASN A 33 -4.49 5.02 3.96
N VAL A 34 -3.64 4.15 4.52
CA VAL A 34 -2.86 4.42 5.72
C VAL A 34 -1.38 4.52 5.37
N ILE A 35 -0.68 5.49 5.96
CA ILE A 35 0.77 5.65 5.79
C ILE A 35 1.53 4.94 6.91
N ASP A 36 2.41 4.00 6.54
CA ASP A 36 3.44 3.45 7.39
C ASP A 36 4.68 4.34 7.30
N ARG A 37 5.02 5.00 8.41
CA ARG A 37 6.14 5.96 8.50
C ARG A 37 7.46 5.31 8.92
N GLY A 38 7.58 3.99 8.82
CA GLY A 38 8.73 3.23 9.32
C GLY A 38 8.45 2.55 10.66
N ILE A 39 7.20 2.14 10.91
CA ILE A 39 6.87 1.37 12.12
C ILE A 39 7.45 -0.04 12.04
N GLY A 40 7.77 -0.61 13.21
CA GLY A 40 8.28 -1.98 13.31
C GLY A 40 7.19 -3.03 13.12
N LEU A 41 7.58 -4.26 12.82
CA LEU A 41 6.65 -5.39 12.59
C LEU A 41 5.63 -5.59 13.72
N ARG A 42 6.03 -5.45 14.97
CA ARG A 42 5.11 -5.62 16.11
C ARG A 42 4.03 -4.54 16.17
N GLN A 43 4.37 -3.30 15.84
CA GLN A 43 3.39 -2.20 15.77
C GLN A 43 2.47 -2.36 14.55
N ALA A 44 3.01 -2.83 13.43
CA ALA A 44 2.20 -3.17 12.27
C ALA A 44 1.20 -4.29 12.59
N GLN A 45 1.63 -5.35 13.27
CA GLN A 45 0.76 -6.44 13.71
C GLN A 45 -0.35 -5.94 14.64
N ASP A 46 -0.01 -5.15 15.65
CA ASP A 46 -0.96 -4.56 16.59
C ASP A 46 -2.04 -3.71 15.88
N LEU A 47 -1.62 -2.86 14.93
CA LEU A 47 -2.54 -2.10 14.09
C LEU A 47 -3.48 -3.00 13.27
N LEU A 48 -2.96 -4.09 12.72
CA LEU A 48 -3.74 -5.00 11.87
C LEU A 48 -4.77 -5.79 12.68
N GLU A 49 -4.41 -6.22 13.89
CA GLU A 49 -5.32 -6.95 14.75
C GLU A 49 -6.59 -6.16 15.09
N ILE A 50 -6.47 -4.83 15.22
CA ILE A 50 -7.58 -3.97 15.63
C ILE A 50 -8.28 -3.27 14.44
N ALA A 51 -7.55 -2.95 13.36
CA ALA A 51 -8.06 -2.09 12.29
C ALA A 51 -7.98 -2.68 10.88
N ALA A 52 -7.49 -3.90 10.66
CA ALA A 52 -7.29 -4.42 9.31
C ALA A 52 -8.55 -4.38 8.44
N ASN A 53 -9.74 -4.58 9.01
CA ASN A 53 -11.00 -4.50 8.24
C ASN A 53 -11.32 -3.11 7.70
N PHE A 54 -10.73 -2.05 8.25
CA PHE A 54 -10.96 -0.66 7.87
C PHE A 54 -9.85 -0.04 7.01
N ILE A 55 -8.76 -0.78 6.76
CA ILE A 55 -7.60 -0.33 5.98
C ILE A 55 -7.60 -1.06 4.64
N ASP A 56 -7.51 -0.35 3.52
CA ASP A 56 -7.55 -0.98 2.19
C ASP A 56 -6.16 -0.99 1.52
N VAL A 57 -5.38 0.07 1.73
CA VAL A 57 -4.00 0.19 1.24
C VAL A 57 -3.09 0.70 2.35
N ILE A 58 -1.90 0.10 2.46
CA ILE A 58 -0.79 0.64 3.25
C ILE A 58 0.26 1.20 2.29
N LYS A 59 0.55 2.49 2.46
CA LYS A 59 1.66 3.15 1.79
C LYS A 59 2.89 3.16 2.67
N LEU A 60 3.99 2.59 2.17
CA LEU A 60 5.30 2.75 2.81
C LEU A 60 5.83 4.15 2.50
N GLY A 61 5.84 5.02 3.50
CA GLY A 61 6.05 6.45 3.32
C GLY A 61 7.43 6.79 2.75
N TRP A 62 7.45 7.74 1.80
CA TRP A 62 8.65 8.31 1.19
C TRP A 62 9.67 7.25 0.74
N GLY A 63 10.85 7.22 1.36
CA GLY A 63 11.90 6.23 1.14
C GLY A 63 12.05 5.21 2.27
N THR A 64 11.08 5.09 3.19
CA THR A 64 11.20 4.24 4.39
C THR A 64 11.40 2.76 4.04
N SER A 65 10.91 2.30 2.88
CA SER A 65 11.16 0.95 2.39
C SER A 65 12.65 0.64 2.25
N ASN A 66 13.48 1.61 1.81
CA ASN A 66 14.92 1.41 1.62
C ASN A 66 15.70 1.21 2.91
N VAL A 67 15.18 1.67 4.05
CA VAL A 67 15.82 1.57 5.37
C VAL A 67 15.13 0.55 6.29
N THR A 68 14.06 -0.09 5.81
CA THR A 68 13.36 -1.15 6.56
C THR A 68 14.10 -2.48 6.36
N GLN A 69 14.84 -2.93 7.38
CA GLN A 69 15.68 -4.14 7.28
C GLN A 69 14.87 -5.43 7.03
N ASN A 70 13.63 -5.48 7.53
CA ASN A 70 12.68 -6.60 7.42
C ASN A 70 11.51 -6.26 6.48
N LEU A 71 11.81 -5.62 5.34
CA LEU A 71 10.81 -5.14 4.40
C LEU A 71 9.93 -6.26 3.85
N SER A 72 10.53 -7.40 3.47
CA SER A 72 9.82 -8.55 2.91
C SER A 72 8.78 -9.11 3.89
N GLU A 73 9.18 -9.26 5.16
CA GLU A 73 8.31 -9.74 6.23
C GLU A 73 7.19 -8.75 6.49
N LYS A 74 7.48 -7.43 6.47
CA LYS A 74 6.48 -6.39 6.72
C LYS A 74 5.43 -6.32 5.61
N ILE A 75 5.85 -6.40 4.35
CA ILE A 75 4.94 -6.45 3.20
C ILE A 75 4.08 -7.72 3.25
N SER A 76 4.71 -8.87 3.51
CA SER A 76 4.00 -10.15 3.64
C SER A 76 2.97 -10.14 4.76
N LEU A 77 3.29 -9.48 5.88
CA LEU A 77 2.36 -9.28 6.99
C LEU A 77 1.12 -8.49 6.53
N TYR A 78 1.27 -7.32 5.91
CA TYR A 78 0.14 -6.54 5.41
C TYR A 78 -0.71 -7.32 4.39
N GLN A 79 -0.06 -8.00 3.44
CA GLN A 79 -0.73 -8.82 2.43
C GLN A 79 -1.49 -10.00 3.05
N SER A 80 -1.00 -10.59 4.15
CA SER A 80 -1.69 -11.68 4.85
C SER A 80 -3.05 -11.27 5.44
N PHE A 81 -3.28 -9.97 5.65
CA PHE A 81 -4.57 -9.39 6.05
C PHE A 81 -5.41 -8.90 4.86
N GLY A 82 -5.02 -9.24 3.62
CA GLY A 82 -5.70 -8.81 2.40
C GLY A 82 -5.63 -7.30 2.17
N ILE A 83 -4.56 -6.65 2.65
CA ILE A 83 -4.32 -5.21 2.47
C ILE A 83 -3.30 -5.02 1.35
N ASN A 84 -3.64 -4.14 0.41
CA ASN A 84 -2.72 -3.79 -0.67
C ASN A 84 -1.56 -2.96 -0.10
N VAL A 85 -0.37 -3.11 -0.67
CA VAL A 85 0.79 -2.31 -0.29
C VAL A 85 1.29 -1.56 -1.52
N CYS A 86 1.64 -0.29 -1.34
CA CYS A 86 2.34 0.50 -2.34
C CYS A 86 3.57 1.18 -1.72
N PHE A 87 4.60 1.37 -2.54
CA PHE A 87 5.66 2.31 -2.22
C PHE A 87 5.18 3.74 -2.49
N SER A 88 5.71 4.70 -1.72
CA SER A 88 5.36 6.10 -1.92
C SER A 88 5.91 6.66 -3.23
N GLY A 89 5.19 7.63 -3.80
CA GLY A 89 5.59 8.31 -5.03
C GLY A 89 6.91 9.06 -4.90
N THR A 90 7.33 9.49 -3.70
CA THR A 90 8.68 10.05 -3.52
C THR A 90 9.78 9.05 -3.87
N LEU A 91 9.57 7.74 -3.62
CA LEU A 91 10.51 6.71 -4.09
C LEU A 91 10.52 6.64 -5.61
N PHE A 92 9.35 6.69 -6.24
CA PHE A 92 9.22 6.75 -7.70
C PHE A 92 9.94 7.98 -8.27
N GLU A 93 9.83 9.15 -7.64
CA GLU A 93 10.53 10.37 -8.08
C GLU A 93 12.06 10.18 -8.04
N VAL A 94 12.60 9.53 -7.01
CA VAL A 94 14.03 9.17 -6.96
C VAL A 94 14.41 8.21 -8.09
N VAL A 95 13.54 7.23 -8.39
CA VAL A 95 13.74 6.29 -9.50
C VAL A 95 13.82 7.02 -10.83
N VAL A 96 12.94 7.99 -11.07
CA VAL A 96 12.95 8.81 -12.29
C VAL A 96 14.23 9.61 -12.39
N LEU A 97 14.62 10.34 -11.32
CA LEU A 97 15.86 11.11 -11.29
C LEU A 97 17.11 10.28 -11.59
N GLN A 98 17.10 8.99 -11.26
CA GLN A 98 18.23 8.09 -11.44
C GLN A 98 18.14 7.22 -12.71
N ASN A 99 17.10 7.41 -13.54
CA ASN A 99 16.82 6.58 -14.72
C ASN A 99 16.75 5.07 -14.39
N LYS A 100 16.03 4.71 -13.31
CA LYS A 100 15.95 3.34 -12.77
C LYS A 100 14.57 2.68 -12.92
N PHE A 101 13.80 3.09 -13.92
CA PHE A 101 12.41 2.66 -14.06
C PHE A 101 12.27 1.14 -14.23
N ASP A 102 13.11 0.51 -15.05
CA ASP A 102 13.07 -0.94 -15.28
C ASP A 102 13.43 -1.74 -14.01
N GLU A 103 14.40 -1.26 -13.22
CA GLU A 103 14.74 -1.85 -11.94
C GLU A 103 13.61 -1.67 -10.92
N PHE A 104 12.96 -0.51 -10.90
CA PHE A 104 11.80 -0.27 -10.05
C PHE A 104 10.64 -1.20 -10.40
N TRP A 105 10.38 -1.43 -11.68
CA TRP A 105 9.38 -2.40 -12.12
C TRP A 105 9.66 -3.81 -11.58
N LYS A 106 10.89 -4.29 -11.74
CA LYS A 106 11.33 -5.59 -11.19
C LYS A 106 11.24 -5.62 -9.66
N TYR A 107 11.47 -4.49 -9.01
CA TYR A 107 11.37 -4.35 -7.56
C TYR A 107 9.91 -4.45 -7.08
N LEU A 108 8.94 -3.86 -7.78
CA LEU A 108 7.51 -4.05 -7.51
C LEU A 108 7.10 -5.52 -7.62
N GLN A 109 7.54 -6.18 -8.71
CA GLN A 109 7.27 -7.59 -8.97
C GLN A 109 7.88 -8.51 -7.91
N LYS A 110 9.11 -8.23 -7.45
CA LYS A 110 9.77 -8.98 -6.37
C LYS A 110 8.93 -9.05 -5.09
N PHE A 111 8.19 -7.99 -4.76
CA PHE A 111 7.34 -7.92 -3.57
C PHE A 111 5.87 -8.26 -3.84
N ASN A 112 5.54 -8.67 -5.07
CA ASN A 112 4.17 -8.97 -5.48
C ASN A 112 3.21 -7.81 -5.17
N LEU A 113 3.63 -6.57 -5.49
CA LEU A 113 2.81 -5.39 -5.29
C LEU A 113 1.91 -5.18 -6.50
N ASN A 114 0.62 -4.95 -6.25
CA ASN A 114 -0.37 -4.65 -7.29
C ASN A 114 -0.71 -3.16 -7.39
N TYR A 115 -0.18 -2.34 -6.47
CA TYR A 115 -0.43 -0.90 -6.39
C TYR A 115 0.89 -0.14 -6.41
N VAL A 116 0.92 0.97 -7.14
CA VAL A 116 2.08 1.85 -7.27
C VAL A 116 1.63 3.30 -7.19
N GLU A 117 2.36 4.15 -6.47
CA GLU A 117 2.08 5.58 -6.44
C GLU A 117 3.03 6.31 -7.39
N VAL A 118 2.48 7.16 -8.27
CA VAL A 118 3.24 8.06 -9.15
C VAL A 118 3.03 9.50 -8.70
N SER A 119 4.10 10.18 -8.30
CA SER A 119 4.06 11.60 -7.91
C SER A 119 5.16 12.42 -8.57
N THR A 120 5.03 13.74 -8.44
CA THR A 120 5.95 14.76 -8.98
C THR A 120 6.02 15.93 -8.00
N GLY A 121 5.94 15.65 -6.70
CA GLY A 121 5.82 16.66 -5.65
C GLY A 121 7.15 17.25 -5.21
N SER A 122 8.26 16.56 -5.49
CA SER A 122 9.64 16.94 -5.13
C SER A 122 10.53 17.18 -6.35
N ILE A 123 10.11 16.76 -7.54
CA ILE A 123 10.86 16.93 -8.79
C ILE A 123 10.03 17.68 -9.84
N ASN A 124 10.72 18.39 -10.73
CA ASN A 124 10.08 18.96 -11.91
C ASN A 124 10.02 17.92 -13.03
N LEU A 125 8.92 17.18 -13.11
CA LEU A 125 8.64 16.22 -14.18
C LEU A 125 7.52 16.76 -15.07
N PRO A 126 7.74 16.93 -16.39
CA PRO A 126 6.69 17.34 -17.32
C PRO A 126 5.46 16.45 -17.24
N LEU A 127 4.26 17.03 -17.40
CA LEU A 127 3.00 16.32 -17.28
C LEU A 127 2.88 15.17 -18.31
N ASP A 128 3.34 15.38 -19.53
CA ASP A 128 3.31 14.36 -20.57
C ASP A 128 4.22 13.18 -20.22
N GLU A 129 5.39 13.44 -19.64
CA GLU A 129 6.30 12.41 -19.16
C GLU A 129 5.69 11.63 -17.97
N LYS A 130 5.07 12.34 -17.01
CA LYS A 130 4.31 11.71 -15.92
C LYS A 130 3.21 10.79 -16.46
N CYS A 131 2.43 11.25 -17.44
CA CYS A 131 1.38 10.45 -18.06
C CYS A 131 1.94 9.19 -18.73
N ARG A 132 3.09 9.25 -19.40
CA ARG A 132 3.75 8.06 -19.98
C ARG A 132 4.11 7.03 -18.92
N TYR A 133 4.63 7.46 -17.77
CA TYR A 133 4.90 6.54 -16.66
C TYR A 133 3.62 5.91 -16.10
N ILE A 134 2.55 6.69 -15.94
CA ILE A 134 1.24 6.19 -15.49
C ILE A 134 0.71 5.16 -16.49
N GLU A 135 0.70 5.45 -17.79
CA GLU A 135 0.23 4.55 -18.83
C GLU A 135 1.05 3.26 -18.91
N ALA A 136 2.36 3.33 -18.69
CA ALA A 136 3.22 2.16 -18.66
C ALA A 136 2.90 1.26 -17.45
N LEU A 137 2.80 1.85 -16.25
CA LEU A 137 2.51 1.12 -15.01
C LEU A 137 1.07 0.58 -14.95
N ALA A 138 0.09 1.30 -15.50
CA ALA A 138 -1.32 0.92 -15.46
C ALA A 138 -1.64 -0.38 -16.23
N ARG A 139 -0.70 -0.91 -17.01
CA ARG A 139 -0.82 -2.21 -17.69
C ARG A 139 -0.80 -3.38 -16.71
N ASP A 140 -0.08 -3.23 -15.60
CA ASP A 140 0.21 -4.33 -14.67
C ASP A 140 -0.11 -3.96 -13.21
N PHE A 141 -0.31 -2.68 -12.91
CA PHE A 141 -0.56 -2.17 -11.55
C PHE A 141 -1.77 -1.22 -11.51
N VAL A 142 -2.35 -1.07 -10.32
CA VAL A 142 -3.22 0.07 -10.00
C VAL A 142 -2.32 1.27 -9.68
N VAL A 143 -2.46 2.35 -10.45
CA VAL A 143 -1.66 3.59 -10.34
C VAL A 143 -2.45 4.70 -9.68
#